data_AF-A0A1X2DIG9-F1
#
_entry.id   AF-A0A1X2DIG9-F1
#
_cell.length_a   1.000
_cell.length_b   1.000
_cell.length_c   1.000
_cell.angle_alpha   90.00
_cell.angle_beta   90.00
_cell.angle_gamma   90.00
#
_symmetry.space_group_name_H-M   'P 1'
#
loop_
_entity.id
_entity.type
_entity.pdbx_description
1 polymer ?
#
loop_
_entity_poly.entity_id
_entity_poly.type
_entity_poly.pdbx_seq_one_letter_code
_entity_poly.pdbx_strand_id
1 'polypeptide(L)'
;MSFVIAAPEFMSSAASDLANIESTLRSAHAAAAGPTSSVLAAAGDEVSAAIASLFGAHGQAYQALSAQAAAFHEQFVGLMNAGVAQYAGAEAANTGPLQTLEQDILAVINEPTEILLGRPLIGNGADGITNAQGIGSPGQAGGILWGNGGNGGNSTALGVAGGAGGAAGLFGNGGNGGGGGLAGGSGGAGGTGGLIYGAGGNGGLGGAGLFGNPGVGGVGGSAGLFGNGGIGGVGGEGLGNDGAAGGAGGNGGLIYGNGGAGGAGGHGGNNSGGGAGGNGGHGGVLAGSGGAGGAGGDTSVVNGISGGQGGNGGAAGLLFGDGGFGGTGGTSLNSGDGGNGGQAALFGNGGGGGAGGGGVGPGNGGSGGNAQLVGNGGNGGDGGIGIVHGHGGPGGTGGLLFGAHGTNGTS
;
A
#
# COMPACT_ATOMS: atom_id res chain seq x y z
N MET A 1 20.49 -26.91 -21.09
CA MET A 1 20.53 -25.55 -21.66
C MET A 1 20.96 -24.63 -20.54
N SER A 2 22.11 -23.95 -20.66
CA SER A 2 22.54 -22.99 -19.62
C SER A 2 21.75 -21.71 -19.80
N PHE A 3 21.01 -21.29 -18.77
CA PHE A 3 20.40 -19.97 -18.74
C PHE A 3 21.51 -18.93 -18.59
N VAL A 4 21.59 -18.00 -19.53
CA VAL A 4 22.42 -16.80 -19.41
C VAL A 4 21.58 -15.78 -18.65
N ILE A 5 21.99 -15.41 -17.44
CA ILE A 5 21.38 -14.33 -16.67
C ILE A 5 22.20 -13.08 -16.96
N ALA A 6 21.63 -12.12 -17.68
CA ALA A 6 22.18 -10.76 -17.80
C ALA A 6 21.49 -9.87 -16.76
N ALA A 7 22.21 -8.92 -16.19
CA ALA A 7 21.68 -7.93 -15.24
C ALA A 7 21.96 -6.52 -15.77
N PRO A 8 21.16 -6.05 -16.77
CA PRO A 8 21.42 -4.81 -17.51
C PRO A 8 21.53 -3.55 -16.63
N GLU A 9 20.78 -3.52 -15.53
CA GLU A 9 20.74 -2.44 -14.55
C GLU A 9 22.07 -2.28 -13.79
N PHE A 10 22.71 -3.39 -13.42
CA PHE A 10 24.02 -3.37 -12.76
C PHE A 10 25.12 -2.98 -13.75
N MET A 11 25.00 -3.41 -15.00
CA MET A 11 25.94 -3.04 -16.07
C MET A 11 25.86 -1.56 -16.43
N SER A 12 24.66 -0.97 -16.46
CA SER A 12 24.48 0.47 -16.70
C SER A 12 25.05 1.33 -15.57
N SER A 13 24.85 0.93 -14.31
CA SER A 13 25.47 1.60 -13.15
C SER A 13 26.99 1.54 -13.25
N ALA A 14 27.55 0.36 -13.52
CA ALA A 14 28.99 0.18 -13.67
C ALA A 14 29.56 1.02 -14.83
N ALA A 15 28.84 1.19 -15.95
CA ALA A 15 29.26 2.03 -17.06
C ALA A 15 29.37 3.51 -16.65
N SER A 16 28.38 4.00 -15.90
CA SER A 16 28.38 5.35 -15.35
C SER A 16 29.51 5.57 -14.35
N ASP A 17 29.75 4.61 -13.45
CA ASP A 17 30.85 4.69 -12.48
C ASP A 17 32.21 4.72 -13.18
N LEU A 18 32.40 3.88 -14.21
CA LEU A 18 33.62 3.86 -15.02
C LEU A 18 33.83 5.18 -15.77
N ALA A 19 32.77 5.80 -16.31
CA ALA A 19 32.86 7.11 -16.96
C ALA A 19 33.24 8.23 -15.96
N ASN A 20 32.72 8.16 -14.73
CA ASN A 20 33.06 9.10 -13.66
C ASN A 20 34.52 8.95 -13.19
N ILE A 21 34.99 7.71 -13.04
CA ILE A 21 36.39 7.41 -12.73
C ILE A 21 37.30 7.97 -13.82
N GLU A 22 36.95 7.77 -15.09
CA GLU A 22 37.73 8.29 -16.21
C GLU A 22 37.81 9.81 -16.21
N SER A 23 36.67 10.49 -16.02
CA SER A 23 36.61 11.95 -15.92
C SER A 23 37.53 12.48 -14.81
N THR A 24 37.49 11.83 -13.65
CA THR A 24 38.33 12.16 -12.49
C THR A 24 39.81 11.94 -12.80
N LEU A 25 40.15 10.79 -13.41
CA LEU A 25 41.52 10.47 -13.80
C LEU A 25 42.03 11.46 -14.84
N ARG A 26 41.26 11.79 -15.88
CA ARG A 26 41.66 12.78 -16.91
C ARG A 26 41.95 14.15 -16.27
N SER A 27 41.11 14.59 -15.34
CA SER A 27 41.33 15.84 -14.60
C SER A 27 42.62 15.80 -13.78
N ALA A 28 42.88 14.71 -13.06
CA ALA A 28 44.09 14.54 -12.28
C ALA A 28 45.37 14.50 -13.16
N HIS A 29 45.32 13.78 -14.29
CA HIS A 29 46.43 13.69 -15.24
C HIS A 29 46.74 15.04 -15.88
N ALA A 30 45.71 15.82 -16.23
CA ALA A 30 45.85 17.17 -16.76
C ALA A 30 46.47 18.13 -15.73
N ALA A 31 46.03 18.06 -14.46
CA ALA A 31 46.58 18.88 -13.38
C ALA A 31 48.06 18.54 -13.09
N ALA A 32 48.43 17.27 -13.17
CA ALA A 32 49.80 16.81 -12.94
C ALA A 32 50.75 17.05 -14.13
N ALA A 33 50.22 17.30 -15.33
CA ALA A 33 51.03 17.40 -16.55
C ALA A 33 52.08 18.51 -16.49
N GLY A 34 51.72 19.70 -16.02
CA GLY A 34 52.66 20.82 -15.85
C GLY A 34 53.77 20.48 -14.86
N PRO A 35 53.46 20.26 -13.57
CA PRO A 35 54.45 20.04 -12.51
C PRO A 35 55.42 18.87 -12.76
N THR A 36 55.00 17.84 -13.51
CA THR A 36 55.82 16.65 -13.77
C THR A 36 56.66 16.73 -15.05
N SER A 37 56.32 17.62 -15.99
CA SER A 37 57.04 17.75 -17.26
C SER A 37 57.97 18.98 -17.32
N SER A 38 57.78 19.97 -16.43
CA SER A 38 58.61 21.18 -16.35
C SER A 38 59.49 21.22 -15.10
N VAL A 39 60.13 20.10 -14.75
CA VAL A 39 61.04 20.02 -13.61
C VAL A 39 62.27 20.91 -13.85
N LEU A 40 62.54 21.83 -12.92
CA LEU A 40 63.71 22.71 -12.97
C LEU A 40 64.92 22.02 -12.36
N ALA A 41 66.11 22.31 -12.90
CA ALA A 41 67.37 21.86 -12.31
C ALA A 41 67.54 22.46 -10.90
N ALA A 42 67.94 21.64 -9.93
CA ALA A 42 68.08 22.06 -8.53
C ALA A 42 69.25 23.06 -8.33
N ALA A 43 70.27 22.99 -9.19
CA ALA A 43 71.39 23.92 -9.25
C ALA A 43 71.88 24.07 -10.71
N GLY A 44 72.82 25.00 -10.94
CA GLY A 44 73.36 25.31 -12.28
C GLY A 44 74.38 24.30 -12.82
N ASP A 45 74.47 23.11 -12.22
CA ASP A 45 75.39 22.05 -12.64
C ASP A 45 74.75 21.08 -13.65
N GLU A 46 75.60 20.39 -14.40
CA GLU A 46 75.21 19.47 -15.47
C GLU A 46 74.46 18.23 -14.96
N VAL A 47 74.72 17.79 -13.72
CA VAL A 47 74.04 16.64 -13.12
C VAL A 47 72.60 17.01 -12.77
N SER A 48 72.38 18.18 -12.18
CA SER A 48 71.05 18.74 -11.92
C SER A 48 70.24 18.95 -13.21
N ALA A 49 70.88 19.42 -14.29
CA ALA A 49 70.25 19.59 -15.59
C ALA A 49 69.87 18.25 -16.25
N ALA A 50 70.76 17.24 -16.18
CA ALA A 50 70.49 15.91 -16.71
C ALA A 50 69.35 15.19 -15.95
N ILE A 51 69.32 15.32 -14.61
CA ILE A 51 68.24 14.77 -13.77
C ILE A 51 66.90 15.43 -14.09
N ALA A 52 66.86 16.76 -14.22
CA ALA A 52 65.65 17.49 -14.61
C ALA A 52 65.13 17.07 -16.00
N SER A 53 66.04 16.87 -16.97
CA SER A 53 65.69 16.39 -18.32
C SER A 53 65.14 14.95 -18.30
N LEU A 54 65.72 14.05 -17.48
CA LEU A 54 65.22 12.68 -17.32
C LEU A 54 63.79 12.66 -16.75
N PHE A 55 63.54 13.44 -15.69
CA PHE A 55 62.19 13.53 -15.11
C PHE A 55 61.18 14.18 -16.07
N GLY A 56 61.58 15.22 -16.81
CA GLY A 56 60.73 15.83 -17.83
C GLY A 56 60.37 14.86 -18.96
N ALA A 57 61.33 14.09 -19.45
CA ALA A 57 61.10 13.06 -20.47
C ALA A 57 60.19 11.92 -19.95
N HIS A 58 60.39 11.50 -18.70
CA HIS A 58 59.53 10.51 -18.06
C HIS A 58 58.09 11.01 -17.88
N GLY A 59 57.91 12.28 -17.48
CA GLY A 59 56.60 12.92 -17.38
C GLY A 59 55.86 12.95 -18.73
N GLN A 60 56.56 13.29 -19.82
CA GLN A 60 55.97 13.27 -21.17
C GLN A 60 55.58 11.86 -21.63
N ALA A 61 56.42 10.85 -21.38
CA ALA A 61 56.11 9.46 -21.69
C ALA A 61 54.88 8.94 -20.90
N TYR A 62 54.78 9.31 -19.62
CA TYR A 62 53.62 8.99 -18.78
C TYR A 62 52.33 9.63 -19.29
N GLN A 63 52.38 10.89 -19.74
CA GLN A 63 51.21 11.57 -20.33
C GLN A 63 50.74 10.89 -21.63
N ALA A 64 51.66 10.48 -22.49
CA ALA A 64 51.34 9.75 -23.72
C ALA A 64 50.67 8.40 -23.44
N LEU A 65 51.17 7.64 -22.46
CA LEU A 65 50.57 6.37 -22.02
C LEU A 65 49.18 6.58 -21.41
N SER A 66 49.00 7.65 -20.63
CA SER A 66 47.73 7.99 -19.99
C SER A 66 46.64 8.32 -21.01
N ALA A 67 47.00 9.01 -22.10
CA ALA A 67 46.09 9.28 -23.22
C ALA A 67 45.68 7.99 -23.95
N GLN A 68 46.59 7.04 -24.12
CA GLN A 68 46.29 5.73 -24.73
C GLN A 68 45.35 4.89 -23.83
N ALA A 69 45.57 4.90 -22.51
CA ALA A 69 44.70 4.24 -21.55
C ALA A 69 43.29 4.84 -21.53
N ALA A 70 43.17 6.17 -21.63
CA ALA A 70 41.89 6.86 -21.71
C ALA A 70 41.09 6.48 -22.97
N ALA A 71 41.74 6.40 -24.14
CA ALA A 71 41.08 5.97 -25.37
C ALA A 71 40.59 4.51 -25.31
N PHE A 72 41.36 3.63 -24.67
CA PHE A 72 40.93 2.24 -24.44
C PHE A 72 39.71 2.18 -23.50
N HIS A 73 39.71 2.98 -22.44
CA HIS A 73 38.62 3.04 -21.48
C HIS A 73 37.31 3.53 -22.11
N GLU A 74 37.37 4.59 -22.94
CA GLU A 74 36.20 5.06 -23.70
C GLU A 74 35.61 3.94 -24.59
N GLN A 75 36.47 3.21 -25.30
CA GLN A 75 36.03 2.09 -26.15
C GLN A 75 35.39 0.97 -25.33
N PHE A 76 35.97 0.65 -24.17
CA PHE A 76 35.43 -0.37 -23.26
C PHE A 76 34.04 0.02 -22.73
N VAL A 77 33.86 1.26 -22.26
CA VAL A 77 32.56 1.78 -21.80
C VAL A 77 31.54 1.83 -22.95
N GLY A 78 31.97 2.24 -24.16
CA GLY A 78 31.13 2.26 -25.35
C GLY A 78 30.62 0.86 -25.75
N LEU A 79 31.50 -0.15 -25.74
CA LEU A 79 31.14 -1.55 -25.99
C LEU A 79 30.20 -2.10 -24.92
N MET A 80 30.41 -1.73 -23.65
CA MET A 80 29.55 -2.17 -22.55
C MET A 80 28.12 -1.60 -22.68
N ASN A 81 27.98 -0.31 -23.02
CA ASN A 81 26.68 0.31 -23.28
C ASN A 81 25.98 -0.30 -24.50
N ALA A 82 26.71 -0.61 -25.57
CA ALA A 82 26.17 -1.30 -26.73
C ALA A 82 25.67 -2.71 -26.37
N GLY A 83 26.39 -3.43 -25.51
CA GLY A 83 25.97 -4.73 -24.98
C GLY A 83 24.68 -4.65 -24.18
N VAL A 84 24.55 -3.68 -23.27
CA VAL A 84 23.32 -3.43 -22.49
C VAL A 84 22.11 -3.21 -23.40
N ALA A 85 22.25 -2.38 -24.44
CA ALA A 85 21.18 -2.11 -25.39
C ALA A 85 20.73 -3.36 -26.19
N GLN A 86 21.67 -4.25 -26.54
CA GLN A 86 21.36 -5.49 -27.24
C GLN A 86 20.63 -6.50 -26.34
N TYR A 87 21.01 -6.63 -25.06
CA TYR A 87 20.31 -7.48 -24.11
C TYR A 87 18.90 -6.96 -23.78
N ALA A 88 18.74 -5.66 -23.54
CA ALA A 88 17.42 -5.04 -23.35
C ALA A 88 16.54 -5.17 -24.61
N GLY A 89 17.13 -5.01 -25.80
CA GLY A 89 16.42 -5.21 -27.07
C GLY A 89 15.98 -6.67 -27.29
N ALA A 90 16.81 -7.64 -26.88
CA ALA A 90 16.46 -9.06 -26.96
C ALA A 90 15.32 -9.44 -26.00
N GLU A 91 15.27 -8.86 -24.79
CA GLU A 91 14.17 -9.05 -23.84
C GLU A 91 12.84 -8.45 -24.38
N ALA A 92 12.89 -7.25 -24.96
CA ALA A 92 11.72 -6.62 -25.57
C ALA A 92 11.21 -7.39 -26.82
N ALA A 93 12.13 -7.88 -27.67
CA ALA A 93 11.77 -8.65 -28.86
C ALA A 93 11.20 -10.04 -28.55
N ASN A 94 11.57 -10.63 -27.41
CA ASN A 94 11.07 -11.94 -27.00
C ASN A 94 9.77 -11.89 -26.18
N THR A 95 9.39 -10.73 -25.63
CA THR A 95 8.15 -10.58 -24.83
C THR A 95 6.94 -10.16 -25.66
N GLY A 96 7.11 -9.26 -26.63
CA GLY A 96 6.02 -8.75 -27.47
C GLY A 96 5.26 -9.84 -28.26
N PRO A 97 5.94 -10.73 -29.01
CA PRO A 97 5.26 -11.75 -29.81
C PRO A 97 4.46 -12.76 -28.99
N LEU A 98 4.92 -13.10 -27.77
CA LEU A 98 4.20 -13.99 -26.87
C LEU A 98 2.97 -13.30 -26.27
N GLN A 99 3.07 -12.02 -25.90
CA GLN A 99 1.94 -11.24 -25.40
C GLN A 99 0.86 -11.05 -26.47
N THR A 100 1.23 -10.76 -27.73
CA THR A 100 0.28 -10.67 -28.83
C THR A 100 -0.40 -12.02 -29.10
N LEU A 101 0.37 -13.11 -29.11
CA LEU A 101 -0.18 -14.46 -29.28
C LEU A 101 -1.14 -14.85 -28.14
N GLU A 102 -0.80 -14.52 -26.90
CA GLU A 102 -1.68 -14.71 -25.74
C GLU A 102 -2.99 -13.94 -25.90
N GLN A 103 -2.93 -12.67 -26.32
CA GLN A 103 -4.13 -11.86 -26.57
C GLN A 103 -4.99 -12.40 -27.71
N ASP A 104 -4.38 -12.86 -28.81
CA ASP A 104 -5.10 -13.46 -29.93
C ASP A 104 -5.80 -14.76 -29.53
N ILE A 105 -5.12 -15.62 -28.76
CA ILE A 105 -5.71 -16.87 -28.25
C ILE A 105 -6.86 -16.56 -27.27
N LEU A 106 -6.68 -15.60 -26.35
CA LEU A 106 -7.73 -15.18 -25.43
C LEU A 106 -8.93 -14.61 -26.20
N ALA A 107 -8.71 -13.82 -27.25
CA ALA A 107 -9.77 -13.29 -28.09
C ALA A 107 -10.59 -14.42 -28.72
N VAL A 108 -9.96 -15.46 -29.28
CA VAL A 108 -10.66 -16.62 -29.85
C VAL A 108 -11.46 -17.39 -28.80
N ILE A 109 -10.91 -17.56 -27.59
CA ILE A 109 -11.59 -18.27 -26.50
C ILE A 109 -12.79 -17.45 -25.97
N ASN A 110 -12.66 -16.13 -25.91
CA ASN A 110 -13.65 -15.24 -25.33
C ASN A 110 -14.75 -14.82 -26.31
N GLU A 111 -14.49 -14.86 -27.62
CA GLU A 111 -15.43 -14.36 -28.66
C GLU A 111 -16.85 -14.94 -28.53
N PRO A 112 -17.06 -16.25 -28.29
CA PRO A 112 -18.40 -16.78 -28.14
C PRO A 112 -19.15 -16.20 -26.92
N THR A 113 -18.45 -16.02 -25.80
CA THR A 113 -19.04 -15.47 -24.56
C THR A 113 -19.20 -13.97 -24.60
N GLU A 114 -18.31 -13.24 -25.27
CA GLU A 114 -18.46 -11.81 -25.50
C GLU A 114 -19.68 -11.52 -26.35
N ILE A 115 -19.91 -12.31 -27.42
CA ILE A 115 -21.12 -12.17 -28.25
C ILE A 115 -22.39 -12.52 -27.47
N LEU A 116 -22.38 -13.62 -26.71
CA LEU A 116 -23.59 -14.14 -26.09
C LEU A 116 -23.96 -13.44 -24.76
N LEU A 117 -22.94 -13.04 -24.00
CA LEU A 117 -23.09 -12.60 -22.60
C LEU A 117 -22.48 -11.22 -22.33
N GLY A 118 -21.80 -10.60 -23.32
CA GLY A 118 -21.14 -9.31 -23.18
C GLY A 118 -20.01 -9.31 -22.14
N ARG A 119 -19.40 -10.48 -21.91
CA ARG A 119 -18.32 -10.67 -20.95
C ARG A 119 -17.38 -11.79 -21.40
N PRO A 120 -16.08 -11.67 -21.13
CA PRO A 120 -15.13 -12.68 -21.55
C PRO A 120 -15.30 -13.93 -20.68
N LEU A 121 -14.95 -15.10 -21.22
CA LEU A 121 -14.93 -16.34 -20.46
C LEU A 121 -13.75 -16.32 -19.46
N ILE A 122 -12.59 -15.88 -19.94
CA ILE A 122 -11.34 -15.79 -19.19
C ILE A 122 -10.64 -14.44 -19.45
N GLY A 123 -10.01 -13.88 -18.43
CA GLY A 123 -9.27 -12.62 -18.52
C GLY A 123 -9.64 -11.67 -17.39
N ASN A 124 -8.72 -10.79 -17.03
CA ASN A 124 -8.99 -9.77 -16.02
C ASN A 124 -9.90 -8.69 -16.60
N GLY A 125 -10.69 -8.07 -15.72
CA GLY A 125 -11.42 -6.86 -16.04
C GLY A 125 -10.45 -5.72 -16.32
N ALA A 126 -10.78 -4.88 -17.29
CA ALA A 126 -10.02 -3.67 -17.56
C ALA A 126 -10.11 -2.71 -16.37
N ASP A 127 -8.97 -2.13 -15.99
CA ASP A 127 -8.93 -1.08 -14.98
C ASP A 127 -9.70 0.16 -15.47
N GLY A 128 -10.39 0.80 -14.54
CA GLY A 128 -11.03 2.08 -14.74
C GLY A 128 -9.98 3.16 -14.93
N ILE A 129 -10.26 4.08 -15.84
CA ILE A 129 -9.38 5.21 -16.14
C ILE A 129 -9.92 6.49 -15.54
N THR A 130 -9.02 7.42 -15.23
CA THR A 130 -9.36 8.82 -15.02
C THR A 130 -9.56 9.47 -16.39
N ASN A 131 -10.78 9.91 -16.70
CA ASN A 131 -11.05 10.55 -17.99
C ASN A 131 -10.48 11.99 -18.04
N ALA A 132 -10.60 12.65 -19.20
CA ALA A 132 -10.10 14.00 -19.41
C ALA A 132 -10.70 15.05 -18.45
N GLN A 133 -11.88 14.78 -17.89
CA GLN A 133 -12.57 15.60 -16.90
C GLN A 133 -12.11 15.32 -15.46
N GLY A 134 -11.17 14.40 -15.26
CA GLY A 134 -10.69 14.00 -13.94
C GLY A 134 -11.61 13.01 -13.21
N ILE A 135 -12.57 12.40 -13.90
CA ILE A 135 -13.52 11.45 -13.29
C ILE A 135 -12.96 10.03 -13.44
N GLY A 136 -12.80 9.35 -12.31
CA GLY A 136 -12.43 7.94 -12.24
C GLY A 136 -13.59 7.04 -12.66
N SER A 137 -13.38 6.27 -13.72
CA SER A 137 -14.37 5.29 -14.19
C SER A 137 -14.31 4.02 -13.34
N PRO A 138 -15.42 3.26 -13.19
CA PRO A 138 -15.38 1.95 -12.57
C PRO A 138 -14.46 0.97 -13.33
N GLY A 139 -13.83 0.06 -12.59
CA GLY A 139 -13.15 -1.10 -13.17
C GLY A 139 -14.17 -2.11 -13.71
N GLN A 140 -13.83 -2.76 -14.81
CA GLN A 140 -14.69 -3.77 -15.43
C GLN A 140 -14.65 -5.08 -14.66
N ALA A 141 -15.72 -5.88 -14.82
CA ALA A 141 -15.73 -7.22 -14.25
C ALA A 141 -14.70 -8.13 -14.93
N GLY A 142 -14.12 -9.05 -14.17
CA GLY A 142 -13.32 -10.15 -14.70
C GLY A 142 -14.16 -11.13 -15.53
N GLY A 143 -13.45 -11.96 -16.29
CA GLY A 143 -14.04 -13.03 -17.09
C GLY A 143 -14.87 -13.99 -16.24
N ILE A 144 -15.86 -14.63 -16.85
CA ILE A 144 -16.88 -15.45 -16.16
C ILE A 144 -16.25 -16.58 -15.34
N LEU A 145 -15.28 -17.31 -15.89
CA LEU A 145 -14.62 -18.43 -15.22
C LEU A 145 -13.38 -17.97 -14.47
N TRP A 146 -12.47 -17.28 -15.14
CA TRP A 146 -11.19 -16.89 -14.57
C TRP A 146 -10.91 -15.43 -14.87
N GLY A 147 -10.71 -14.63 -13.84
CA GLY A 147 -10.44 -13.22 -14.03
C GLY A 147 -10.59 -12.43 -12.75
N ASN A 148 -9.55 -11.65 -12.45
CA ASN A 148 -9.66 -10.61 -11.45
C ASN A 148 -10.56 -9.48 -11.98
N GLY A 149 -11.26 -8.79 -11.08
CA GLY A 149 -11.90 -7.54 -11.44
C GLY A 149 -10.86 -6.44 -11.67
N GLY A 150 -11.17 -5.51 -12.58
CA GLY A 150 -10.32 -4.34 -12.82
C GLY A 150 -10.38 -3.37 -11.64
N ASN A 151 -9.28 -2.67 -11.36
CA ASN A 151 -9.27 -1.60 -10.36
C ASN A 151 -10.16 -0.44 -10.80
N GLY A 152 -10.81 0.24 -9.87
CA GLY A 152 -11.51 1.48 -10.12
C GLY A 152 -10.54 2.63 -10.38
N GLY A 153 -10.88 3.50 -11.32
CA GLY A 153 -10.09 4.68 -11.63
C GLY A 153 -10.13 5.71 -10.50
N ASN A 154 -9.02 6.37 -10.24
CA ASN A 154 -8.97 7.48 -9.29
C ASN A 154 -9.69 8.71 -9.87
N SER A 155 -10.44 9.42 -9.04
CA SER A 155 -11.00 10.72 -9.38
C SER A 155 -10.04 11.82 -8.93
N THR A 156 -9.76 12.77 -9.83
CA THR A 156 -9.04 14.02 -9.55
C THR A 156 -9.97 15.23 -9.62
N ALA A 157 -11.15 15.07 -10.23
CA ALA A 157 -12.21 16.07 -10.26
C ALA A 157 -12.77 16.33 -8.85
N LEU A 158 -13.04 17.61 -8.56
CA LEU A 158 -13.49 18.03 -7.24
C LEU A 158 -14.87 17.43 -6.89
N GLY A 159 -14.99 16.86 -5.69
CA GLY A 159 -16.21 16.27 -5.14
C GLY A 159 -16.64 14.97 -5.81
N VAL A 160 -15.85 14.43 -6.75
CA VAL A 160 -16.25 13.24 -7.52
C VAL A 160 -15.72 11.98 -6.86
N ALA A 161 -16.61 11.01 -6.65
CA ALA A 161 -16.25 9.71 -6.10
C ALA A 161 -15.24 8.97 -6.99
N GLY A 162 -14.38 8.16 -6.37
CA GLY A 162 -13.52 7.24 -7.11
C GLY A 162 -14.33 6.14 -7.77
N GLY A 163 -13.81 5.59 -8.87
CA GLY A 163 -14.44 4.46 -9.55
C GLY A 163 -14.52 3.24 -8.64
N ALA A 164 -15.61 2.48 -8.68
CA ALA A 164 -15.67 1.20 -7.99
C ALA A 164 -14.72 0.19 -8.64
N GLY A 165 -14.15 -0.71 -7.84
CA GLY A 165 -13.44 -1.88 -8.33
C GLY A 165 -14.41 -2.89 -8.96
N GLY A 166 -13.98 -3.53 -10.03
CA GLY A 166 -14.74 -4.56 -10.72
C GLY A 166 -14.83 -5.84 -9.91
N ALA A 167 -15.93 -6.58 -10.08
CA ALA A 167 -16.07 -7.92 -9.51
C ALA A 167 -15.20 -8.94 -10.28
N ALA A 168 -14.70 -9.95 -9.58
CA ALA A 168 -14.11 -11.12 -10.22
C ALA A 168 -15.17 -12.08 -10.78
N GLY A 169 -14.70 -13.08 -11.54
CA GLY A 169 -15.51 -14.19 -12.06
C GLY A 169 -15.81 -15.30 -11.04
N LEU A 170 -15.78 -16.54 -11.51
CA LEU A 170 -15.85 -17.73 -10.65
C LEU A 170 -14.57 -17.87 -9.80
N PHE A 171 -13.42 -17.60 -10.41
CA PHE A 171 -12.10 -17.55 -9.78
C PHE A 171 -11.44 -16.20 -10.08
N GLY A 172 -10.88 -15.56 -9.05
CA GLY A 172 -10.14 -14.30 -9.18
C GLY A 172 -10.43 -13.34 -8.03
N ASN A 173 -9.57 -12.34 -7.84
CA ASN A 173 -9.75 -11.33 -6.81
C ASN A 173 -10.54 -10.13 -7.33
N GLY A 174 -11.34 -9.52 -6.46
CA GLY A 174 -12.01 -8.27 -6.78
C GLY A 174 -11.01 -7.15 -7.01
N GLY A 175 -11.35 -6.21 -7.89
CA GLY A 175 -10.52 -5.03 -8.14
C GLY A 175 -10.58 -4.04 -6.99
N ASN A 176 -9.52 -3.27 -6.77
CA ASN A 176 -9.53 -2.22 -5.74
C ASN A 176 -10.44 -1.06 -6.16
N GLY A 177 -11.07 -0.37 -5.22
CA GLY A 177 -11.75 0.89 -5.47
C GLY A 177 -10.76 2.04 -5.70
N GLY A 178 -11.11 2.96 -6.60
CA GLY A 178 -10.33 4.16 -6.87
C GLY A 178 -10.48 5.21 -5.76
N GLY A 179 -9.47 6.05 -5.59
CA GLY A 179 -9.52 7.21 -4.68
C GLY A 179 -10.53 8.26 -5.14
N GLY A 180 -11.23 8.87 -4.18
CA GLY A 180 -12.11 9.99 -4.41
C GLY A 180 -11.34 11.29 -4.67
N GLY A 181 -11.89 12.15 -5.51
CA GLY A 181 -11.31 13.44 -5.81
C GLY A 181 -11.36 14.40 -4.63
N LEU A 182 -10.47 15.40 -4.64
CA LEU A 182 -10.42 16.45 -3.62
C LEU A 182 -11.78 17.16 -3.46
N ALA A 183 -11.96 17.90 -2.38
CA ALA A 183 -13.23 18.53 -2.02
C ALA A 183 -14.39 17.54 -1.85
N GLY A 184 -14.11 16.36 -1.28
CA GLY A 184 -15.16 15.50 -0.74
C GLY A 184 -15.58 14.29 -1.56
N GLY A 185 -14.87 13.94 -2.61
CA GLY A 185 -15.17 12.73 -3.37
C GLY A 185 -14.99 11.49 -2.49
N SER A 186 -16.01 10.62 -2.39
CA SER A 186 -15.87 9.37 -1.65
C SER A 186 -14.91 8.40 -2.34
N GLY A 187 -14.23 7.55 -1.59
CA GLY A 187 -13.51 6.42 -2.16
C GLY A 187 -14.45 5.44 -2.86
N GLY A 188 -14.01 4.85 -3.96
CA GLY A 188 -14.73 3.80 -4.65
C GLY A 188 -14.80 2.52 -3.81
N ALA A 189 -15.89 1.77 -3.89
CA ALA A 189 -15.97 0.46 -3.26
C ALA A 189 -14.99 -0.53 -3.90
N GLY A 190 -14.41 -1.43 -3.11
CA GLY A 190 -13.68 -2.58 -3.62
C GLY A 190 -14.62 -3.61 -4.26
N GLY A 191 -14.16 -4.26 -5.31
CA GLY A 191 -14.90 -5.27 -6.04
C GLY A 191 -15.03 -6.58 -5.26
N THR A 192 -16.06 -7.37 -5.54
CA THR A 192 -16.22 -8.69 -4.92
C THR A 192 -15.20 -9.69 -5.46
N GLY A 193 -14.65 -10.52 -4.58
CA GLY A 193 -13.84 -11.68 -4.94
C GLY A 193 -14.64 -12.74 -5.69
N GLY A 194 -13.92 -13.70 -6.27
CA GLY A 194 -14.51 -14.72 -7.11
C GLY A 194 -15.49 -15.60 -6.34
N LEU A 195 -16.54 -16.06 -7.02
CA LEU A 195 -17.61 -16.82 -6.37
C LEU A 195 -17.09 -18.08 -5.66
N ILE A 196 -16.15 -18.82 -6.25
CA ILE A 196 -15.53 -19.98 -5.59
C ILE A 196 -14.31 -19.53 -4.82
N TYR A 197 -13.35 -18.88 -5.47
CA TYR A 197 -12.10 -18.49 -4.81
C TYR A 197 -11.65 -17.11 -5.25
N GLY A 198 -11.37 -16.29 -4.25
CA GLY A 198 -10.73 -15.00 -4.44
C GLY A 198 -11.05 -14.03 -3.32
N ALA A 199 -10.08 -13.18 -3.02
CA ALA A 199 -10.26 -12.10 -2.05
C ALA A 199 -11.10 -10.97 -2.65
N GLY A 200 -11.83 -10.27 -1.79
CA GLY A 200 -12.42 -8.99 -2.16
C GLY A 200 -11.35 -7.91 -2.35
N GLY A 201 -11.64 -6.94 -3.22
CA GLY A 201 -10.76 -5.80 -3.46
C GLY A 201 -10.82 -4.79 -2.32
N ASN A 202 -9.76 -4.00 -2.14
CA ASN A 202 -9.76 -2.96 -1.11
C ASN A 202 -10.65 -1.78 -1.52
N GLY A 203 -11.22 -1.10 -0.54
CA GLY A 203 -11.91 0.17 -0.74
C GLY A 203 -10.94 1.32 -1.05
N GLY A 204 -11.37 2.27 -1.87
CA GLY A 204 -10.60 3.44 -2.23
C GLY A 204 -10.54 4.49 -1.12
N LEU A 205 -9.53 5.35 -1.16
CA LEU A 205 -9.38 6.45 -0.20
C LEU A 205 -10.45 7.53 -0.42
N GLY A 206 -10.97 8.10 0.65
CA GLY A 206 -11.79 9.30 0.60
C GLY A 206 -10.98 10.56 0.26
N GLY A 207 -11.55 11.45 -0.54
CA GLY A 207 -10.91 12.69 -0.96
C GLY A 207 -10.91 13.74 0.15
N ALA A 208 -9.79 14.46 0.32
CA ALA A 208 -9.66 15.51 1.32
C ALA A 208 -10.64 16.67 1.08
N GLY A 209 -11.24 17.20 2.15
CA GLY A 209 -12.20 18.30 2.12
C GLY A 209 -11.51 19.66 2.24
N LEU A 210 -11.08 20.25 1.11
CA LEU A 210 -10.41 21.57 1.08
C LEU A 210 -11.40 22.76 1.12
N PHE A 211 -12.55 22.64 0.45
CA PHE A 211 -13.59 23.69 0.35
C PHE A 211 -14.99 23.17 0.67
N GLY A 212 -15.09 21.95 1.20
CA GLY A 212 -16.32 21.23 1.50
C GLY A 212 -16.02 19.99 2.35
N ASN A 213 -17.05 19.23 2.71
CA ASN A 213 -16.89 18.04 3.55
C ASN A 213 -15.94 17.03 2.86
N PRO A 214 -15.01 16.39 3.58
CA PRO A 214 -14.22 15.31 3.04
C PRO A 214 -15.08 14.11 2.63
N GLY A 215 -14.51 13.28 1.76
CA GLY A 215 -15.16 12.08 1.26
C GLY A 215 -14.92 10.90 2.19
N VAL A 216 -15.93 10.07 2.39
CA VAL A 216 -15.79 8.82 3.14
C VAL A 216 -14.86 7.84 2.41
N GLY A 217 -14.18 6.99 3.17
CA GLY A 217 -13.44 5.87 2.62
C GLY A 217 -14.38 4.85 1.96
N GLY A 218 -13.94 4.25 0.85
CA GLY A 218 -14.69 3.22 0.16
C GLY A 218 -14.78 1.93 0.99
N VAL A 219 -15.88 1.21 0.89
CA VAL A 219 -16.01 -0.11 1.55
C VAL A 219 -15.10 -1.14 0.87
N GLY A 220 -14.52 -2.05 1.65
CA GLY A 220 -13.83 -3.22 1.12
C GLY A 220 -14.79 -4.22 0.49
N GLY A 221 -14.37 -4.87 -0.60
CA GLY A 221 -15.13 -5.90 -1.27
C GLY A 221 -15.21 -7.19 -0.45
N SER A 222 -16.32 -7.92 -0.56
CA SER A 222 -16.44 -9.24 0.09
C SER A 222 -15.87 -10.36 -0.79
N ALA A 223 -15.39 -11.43 -0.17
CA ALA A 223 -15.05 -12.66 -0.87
C ALA A 223 -16.29 -13.54 -1.12
N GLY A 224 -16.18 -14.50 -2.05
CA GLY A 224 -17.24 -15.47 -2.36
C GLY A 224 -17.30 -16.64 -1.38
N LEU A 225 -16.95 -17.84 -1.83
CA LEU A 225 -16.97 -19.06 -0.99
C LEU A 225 -15.67 -19.21 -0.19
N PHE A 226 -14.53 -18.96 -0.83
CA PHE A 226 -13.20 -18.98 -0.25
C PHE A 226 -12.47 -17.67 -0.54
N GLY A 227 -11.82 -17.08 0.47
CA GLY A 227 -10.99 -15.89 0.31
C GLY A 227 -11.24 -14.85 1.40
N ASN A 228 -10.33 -13.89 1.54
CA ASN A 228 -10.47 -12.86 2.56
C ASN A 228 -11.26 -11.66 2.04
N GLY A 229 -11.96 -10.96 2.92
CA GLY A 229 -12.54 -9.66 2.60
C GLY A 229 -11.46 -8.60 2.37
N GLY A 230 -11.77 -7.64 1.50
CA GLY A 230 -10.91 -6.49 1.24
C GLY A 230 -10.91 -5.49 2.38
N ILE A 231 -9.84 -4.72 2.52
CA ILE A 231 -9.72 -3.69 3.56
C ILE A 231 -10.57 -2.48 3.16
N GLY A 232 -11.21 -1.82 4.14
CA GLY A 232 -11.91 -0.56 3.93
C GLY A 232 -10.94 0.61 3.69
N GLY A 233 -11.34 1.55 2.84
CA GLY A 233 -10.56 2.74 2.53
C GLY A 233 -10.51 3.73 3.69
N VAL A 234 -9.44 4.51 3.79
CA VAL A 234 -9.31 5.59 4.79
C VAL A 234 -10.24 6.75 4.42
N GLY A 235 -10.87 7.37 5.42
CA GLY A 235 -11.67 8.58 5.25
C GLY A 235 -10.82 9.81 4.88
N GLY A 236 -11.39 10.73 4.11
CA GLY A 236 -10.71 11.96 3.71
C GLY A 236 -10.45 12.92 4.88
N GLU A 237 -9.34 13.63 4.78
CA GLU A 237 -8.94 14.67 5.73
C GLU A 237 -9.84 15.92 5.64
N GLY A 238 -10.31 16.44 6.77
CA GLY A 238 -11.11 17.66 6.82
C GLY A 238 -10.22 18.90 6.97
N LEU A 239 -9.93 19.64 5.90
CA LEU A 239 -9.07 20.84 5.98
C LEU A 239 -9.92 22.08 6.33
N GLY A 240 -10.43 22.09 7.57
CA GLY A 240 -11.36 23.11 8.09
C GLY A 240 -12.80 22.62 8.24
N ASN A 241 -13.02 21.30 8.10
CA ASN A 241 -14.27 20.59 8.34
C ASN A 241 -13.97 19.31 9.14
N ASP A 242 -15.03 18.60 9.54
CA ASP A 242 -14.87 17.31 10.21
C ASP A 242 -14.15 16.33 9.29
N GLY A 243 -13.31 15.45 9.83
CA GLY A 243 -12.74 14.34 9.10
C GLY A 243 -13.82 13.36 8.65
N ALA A 244 -13.65 12.72 7.50
CA ALA A 244 -14.65 11.77 7.01
C ALA A 244 -14.44 10.38 7.62
N ALA A 245 -15.51 9.59 7.67
CA ALA A 245 -15.43 8.22 8.16
C ALA A 245 -14.59 7.32 7.25
N GLY A 246 -13.89 6.36 7.86
CA GLY A 246 -13.28 5.24 7.15
C GLY A 246 -14.32 4.26 6.61
N GLY A 247 -13.99 3.57 5.53
CA GLY A 247 -14.81 2.54 4.93
C GLY A 247 -14.81 1.26 5.77
N ALA A 248 -15.92 0.52 5.79
CA ALA A 248 -15.96 -0.79 6.41
C ALA A 248 -15.09 -1.80 5.64
N GLY A 249 -14.51 -2.76 6.35
CA GLY A 249 -13.87 -3.93 5.75
C GLY A 249 -14.90 -4.88 5.13
N GLY A 250 -14.49 -5.58 4.07
CA GLY A 250 -15.32 -6.59 3.42
C GLY A 250 -15.39 -7.90 4.20
N ASN A 251 -16.42 -8.70 3.96
CA ASN A 251 -16.56 -9.99 4.65
C ASN A 251 -15.65 -11.06 4.00
N GLY A 252 -15.16 -11.98 4.82
CA GLY A 252 -14.49 -13.20 4.38
C GLY A 252 -15.44 -14.17 3.68
N GLY A 253 -14.87 -15.12 2.95
CA GLY A 253 -15.63 -16.07 2.13
C GLY A 253 -16.49 -17.00 2.98
N LEU A 254 -17.67 -17.37 2.48
CA LEU A 254 -18.70 -18.08 3.23
C LEU A 254 -18.19 -19.37 3.92
N ILE A 255 -17.33 -20.16 3.27
CA ILE A 255 -16.75 -21.37 3.88
C ILE A 255 -15.48 -21.02 4.66
N TYR A 256 -14.54 -20.35 4.01
CA TYR A 256 -13.29 -19.98 4.65
C TYR A 256 -12.79 -18.62 4.18
N GLY A 257 -12.48 -17.76 5.15
CA GLY A 257 -11.91 -16.46 4.87
C GLY A 257 -11.97 -15.53 6.05
N ASN A 258 -10.94 -14.71 6.22
CA ASN A 258 -10.96 -13.66 7.23
C ASN A 258 -11.70 -12.43 6.71
N GLY A 259 -12.36 -11.70 7.61
CA GLY A 259 -12.88 -10.38 7.30
C GLY A 259 -11.74 -9.38 7.06
N GLY A 260 -11.98 -8.42 6.18
CA GLY A 260 -11.06 -7.30 5.94
C GLY A 260 -11.09 -6.30 7.09
N ALA A 261 -9.98 -5.60 7.33
CA ALA A 261 -9.94 -4.53 8.32
C ALA A 261 -10.80 -3.33 7.86
N GLY A 262 -11.37 -2.60 8.81
CA GLY A 262 -11.97 -1.29 8.54
C GLY A 262 -10.90 -0.23 8.30
N GLY A 263 -11.22 0.76 7.47
CA GLY A 263 -10.36 1.91 7.20
C GLY A 263 -10.35 2.89 8.35
N ALA A 264 -9.25 3.61 8.53
CA ALA A 264 -9.19 4.69 9.52
C ALA A 264 -10.12 5.86 9.13
N GLY A 265 -10.63 6.58 10.13
CA GLY A 265 -11.28 7.87 9.92
C GLY A 265 -10.25 8.96 9.57
N GLY A 266 -10.67 9.95 8.79
CA GLY A 266 -9.85 11.12 8.46
C GLY A 266 -9.73 12.07 9.66
N HIS A 267 -8.67 12.85 9.67
CA HIS A 267 -8.40 13.84 10.71
C HIS A 267 -9.31 15.05 10.49
N GLY A 268 -9.79 15.63 11.60
CA GLY A 268 -10.55 16.86 11.61
C GLY A 268 -9.66 18.09 11.48
N GLY A 269 -10.20 19.13 10.86
CA GLY A 269 -9.54 20.42 10.73
C GLY A 269 -9.55 21.23 12.02
N ASN A 270 -9.09 22.47 11.92
CA ASN A 270 -9.23 23.42 13.02
C ASN A 270 -10.71 23.62 13.36
N ASN A 271 -11.04 23.40 14.62
CA ASN A 271 -12.40 23.57 15.12
C ASN A 271 -13.42 22.55 14.54
N SER A 272 -12.99 21.33 14.22
CA SER A 272 -13.83 20.29 13.58
C SER A 272 -13.50 18.88 14.06
N GLY A 273 -14.47 17.98 14.14
CA GLY A 273 -14.30 16.62 14.69
C GLY A 273 -13.47 15.68 13.83
N GLY A 274 -12.90 14.65 14.44
CA GLY A 274 -12.28 13.55 13.72
C GLY A 274 -13.32 12.59 13.11
N GLY A 275 -13.00 11.97 11.98
CA GLY A 275 -13.85 10.99 11.33
C GLY A 275 -13.86 9.66 12.08
N ALA A 276 -14.99 8.94 12.10
CA ALA A 276 -15.05 7.62 12.71
C ALA A 276 -14.22 6.59 11.91
N GLY A 277 -13.62 5.62 12.60
CA GLY A 277 -13.04 4.44 11.99
C GLY A 277 -14.12 3.52 11.42
N GLY A 278 -13.81 2.85 10.31
CA GLY A 278 -14.67 1.85 9.69
C GLY A 278 -14.70 0.56 10.51
N ASN A 279 -15.82 -0.14 10.50
CA ASN A 279 -15.90 -1.46 11.14
C ASN A 279 -15.09 -2.49 10.36
N GLY A 280 -14.52 -3.47 11.07
CA GLY A 280 -13.95 -4.66 10.45
C GLY A 280 -15.03 -5.57 9.86
N GLY A 281 -14.70 -6.25 8.77
CA GLY A 281 -15.58 -7.22 8.13
C GLY A 281 -15.68 -8.52 8.92
N HIS A 282 -16.75 -9.28 8.71
CA HIS A 282 -16.94 -10.57 9.37
C HIS A 282 -16.09 -11.68 8.74
N GLY A 283 -15.66 -12.64 9.55
CA GLY A 283 -15.07 -13.89 9.06
C GLY A 283 -16.08 -14.78 8.35
N GLY A 284 -15.58 -15.76 7.60
CA GLY A 284 -16.37 -16.76 6.88
C GLY A 284 -17.21 -17.62 7.81
N VAL A 285 -18.42 -18.01 7.37
CA VAL A 285 -19.42 -18.68 8.22
C VAL A 285 -18.91 -20.00 8.80
N LEU A 286 -18.14 -20.83 8.10
CA LEU A 286 -17.57 -22.02 8.74
C LEU A 286 -16.28 -21.70 9.50
N ALA A 287 -15.31 -21.08 8.85
CA ALA A 287 -14.05 -20.72 9.48
C ALA A 287 -13.51 -19.39 8.97
N GLY A 288 -13.10 -18.53 9.89
CA GLY A 288 -12.58 -17.22 9.54
C GLY A 288 -12.58 -16.28 10.73
N SER A 289 -11.50 -15.53 10.88
CA SER A 289 -11.42 -14.49 11.90
C SER A 289 -12.09 -13.22 11.40
N GLY A 290 -12.67 -12.45 12.32
CA GLY A 290 -13.16 -11.12 12.00
C GLY A 290 -12.02 -10.14 11.72
N GLY A 291 -12.28 -9.15 10.87
CA GLY A 291 -11.34 -8.07 10.59
C GLY A 291 -11.26 -7.08 11.75
N ALA A 292 -10.13 -6.42 11.93
CA ALA A 292 -10.00 -5.34 12.91
C ALA A 292 -10.83 -4.10 12.50
N GLY A 293 -11.36 -3.36 13.46
CA GLY A 293 -11.92 -2.04 13.24
C GLY A 293 -10.83 -1.00 12.97
N GLY A 294 -11.16 0.02 12.19
CA GLY A 294 -10.27 1.14 11.90
C GLY A 294 -10.18 2.12 13.07
N ALA A 295 -9.06 2.83 13.18
CA ALA A 295 -8.93 3.91 14.16
C ALA A 295 -9.85 5.09 13.81
N GLY A 296 -10.36 5.78 14.83
CA GLY A 296 -10.96 7.10 14.67
C GLY A 296 -9.90 8.17 14.38
N GLY A 297 -10.28 9.20 13.63
CA GLY A 297 -9.40 10.31 13.27
C GLY A 297 -9.18 11.30 14.42
N ASP A 298 -8.02 11.92 14.43
CA ASP A 298 -7.64 12.94 15.42
C ASP A 298 -8.20 14.33 15.08
N THR A 299 -8.13 15.28 16.02
CA THR A 299 -8.47 16.69 15.76
C THR A 299 -7.72 17.71 16.65
N SER A 300 -7.73 18.98 16.23
CA SER A 300 -7.15 20.17 16.86
C SER A 300 -7.97 20.71 18.05
N VAL A 301 -7.28 21.39 18.97
CA VAL A 301 -7.67 21.70 20.36
C VAL A 301 -8.65 22.90 20.44
N VAL A 302 -9.95 22.71 20.15
CA VAL A 302 -11.01 23.66 20.58
C VAL A 302 -12.20 22.98 21.29
N ASN A 303 -12.79 23.66 22.28
CA ASN A 303 -13.85 23.15 23.17
C ASN A 303 -15.12 22.75 22.40
N GLY A 304 -15.67 21.56 22.69
CA GLY A 304 -16.91 21.04 22.11
C GLY A 304 -16.74 20.14 20.88
N ILE A 305 -15.50 19.84 20.49
CA ILE A 305 -15.17 19.03 19.32
C ILE A 305 -14.57 17.69 19.75
N SER A 306 -15.05 16.60 19.16
CA SER A 306 -14.66 15.25 19.53
C SER A 306 -13.70 14.59 18.55
N GLY A 307 -12.86 13.71 19.09
CA GLY A 307 -12.08 12.78 18.29
C GLY A 307 -13.01 11.76 17.63
N GLY A 308 -12.57 11.17 16.52
CA GLY A 308 -13.32 10.14 15.83
C GLY A 308 -13.47 8.89 16.69
N GLN A 309 -14.63 8.25 16.61
CA GLN A 309 -14.85 6.96 17.29
C GLN A 309 -14.04 5.86 16.60
N GLY A 310 -13.48 4.92 17.37
CA GLY A 310 -12.89 3.70 16.83
C GLY A 310 -13.94 2.78 16.21
N GLY A 311 -13.61 2.14 15.10
CA GLY A 311 -14.48 1.16 14.44
C GLY A 311 -14.57 -0.14 15.24
N ASN A 312 -15.71 -0.83 15.21
CA ASN A 312 -15.82 -2.13 15.86
C ASN A 312 -15.06 -3.21 15.08
N GLY A 313 -14.50 -4.18 15.79
CA GLY A 313 -13.97 -5.39 15.18
C GLY A 313 -15.08 -6.29 14.64
N GLY A 314 -14.80 -6.97 13.53
CA GLY A 314 -15.72 -7.93 12.93
C GLY A 314 -15.85 -9.19 13.79
N ALA A 315 -17.04 -9.79 13.80
CA ALA A 315 -17.20 -11.14 14.35
C ALA A 315 -16.48 -12.21 13.51
N ALA A 316 -16.01 -13.26 14.17
CA ALA A 316 -15.53 -14.47 13.52
C ALA A 316 -16.67 -15.28 12.87
N GLY A 317 -16.30 -16.38 12.21
CA GLY A 317 -17.19 -17.43 11.74
C GLY A 317 -17.91 -18.20 12.85
N LEU A 318 -18.62 -19.27 12.47
CA LEU A 318 -19.37 -20.12 13.38
C LEU A 318 -18.46 -21.12 14.12
N LEU A 319 -17.60 -21.87 13.42
CA LEU A 319 -16.85 -22.98 14.05
C LEU A 319 -15.47 -22.54 14.55
N PHE A 320 -14.65 -21.94 13.68
CA PHE A 320 -13.28 -21.56 14.00
C PHE A 320 -13.00 -20.11 13.63
N GLY A 321 -12.30 -19.39 14.51
CA GLY A 321 -11.80 -18.05 14.23
C GLY A 321 -11.91 -17.12 15.43
N ASP A 322 -11.01 -16.16 15.46
CA ASP A 322 -10.98 -15.13 16.50
C ASP A 322 -11.82 -13.92 16.07
N GLY A 323 -12.43 -13.26 17.05
CA GLY A 323 -13.06 -11.97 16.82
C GLY A 323 -12.03 -10.90 16.48
N GLY A 324 -12.39 -9.97 15.61
CA GLY A 324 -11.53 -8.85 15.24
C GLY A 324 -11.35 -7.86 16.38
N PHE A 325 -10.19 -7.22 16.48
CA PHE A 325 -9.97 -6.15 17.46
C PHE A 325 -10.79 -4.90 17.12
N GLY A 326 -11.28 -4.20 18.14
CA GLY A 326 -11.82 -2.85 17.99
C GLY A 326 -10.72 -1.83 17.68
N GLY A 327 -11.05 -0.81 16.90
CA GLY A 327 -10.16 0.29 16.58
C GLY A 327 -10.04 1.29 17.72
N THR A 328 -8.92 2.01 17.79
CA THR A 328 -8.73 3.05 18.81
C THR A 328 -9.58 4.28 18.51
N GLY A 329 -10.03 4.99 19.55
CA GLY A 329 -10.62 6.31 19.42
C GLY A 329 -9.56 7.37 19.06
N GLY A 330 -10.01 8.43 18.39
CA GLY A 330 -9.19 9.56 17.98
C GLY A 330 -8.88 10.51 19.14
N THR A 331 -7.70 11.10 19.10
CA THR A 331 -7.20 12.06 20.09
C THR A 331 -7.78 13.46 19.87
N SER A 332 -8.19 14.14 20.95
CA SER A 332 -8.72 15.51 20.92
C SER A 332 -8.97 16.08 22.33
N LEU A 333 -9.55 17.28 22.45
CA LEU A 333 -10.10 17.74 23.74
C LEU A 333 -11.21 16.85 24.27
N ASN A 334 -12.18 16.43 23.45
CA ASN A 334 -13.21 15.44 23.82
C ASN A 334 -12.93 14.13 23.09
N SER A 335 -12.10 13.28 23.67
CA SER A 335 -11.55 12.14 22.94
C SER A 335 -12.61 11.19 22.40
N GLY A 336 -12.30 10.52 21.28
CA GLY A 336 -13.14 9.45 20.76
C GLY A 336 -13.08 8.22 21.66
N ASP A 337 -14.18 7.48 21.77
CA ASP A 337 -14.17 6.16 22.40
C ASP A 337 -13.52 5.13 21.46
N GLY A 338 -13.00 4.06 22.05
CA GLY A 338 -12.53 2.89 21.33
C GLY A 338 -13.68 2.01 20.85
N GLY A 339 -13.47 1.33 19.73
CA GLY A 339 -14.41 0.38 19.16
C GLY A 339 -14.47 -0.91 19.96
N ASN A 340 -15.61 -1.61 19.92
CA ASN A 340 -15.75 -2.91 20.57
C ASN A 340 -15.00 -4.00 19.78
N GLY A 341 -14.49 -4.99 20.50
CA GLY A 341 -13.97 -6.21 19.92
C GLY A 341 -15.08 -7.11 19.35
N GLY A 342 -14.73 -7.88 18.33
CA GLY A 342 -15.61 -8.82 17.66
C GLY A 342 -15.83 -10.10 18.47
N GLN A 343 -16.97 -10.73 18.26
CA GLN A 343 -17.28 -12.03 18.86
C GLN A 343 -16.45 -13.15 18.22
N ALA A 344 -16.01 -14.13 19.01
CA ALA A 344 -15.32 -15.31 18.51
C ALA A 344 -16.29 -16.33 17.89
N ALA A 345 -15.72 -17.33 17.22
CA ALA A 345 -16.41 -18.55 16.83
C ALA A 345 -16.63 -19.49 18.03
N LEU A 346 -17.22 -20.67 17.80
CA LEU A 346 -17.29 -21.76 18.79
C LEU A 346 -15.90 -22.07 19.37
N PHE A 347 -14.89 -22.18 18.49
CA PHE A 347 -13.49 -22.36 18.85
C PHE A 347 -12.69 -21.13 18.40
N GLY A 348 -12.36 -20.26 19.35
CA GLY A 348 -11.64 -19.03 19.10
C GLY A 348 -11.76 -18.04 20.24
N ASN A 349 -10.93 -17.02 20.21
CA ASN A 349 -10.89 -15.96 21.21
C ASN A 349 -11.70 -14.76 20.76
N GLY A 350 -12.32 -14.06 21.71
CA GLY A 350 -12.95 -12.78 21.44
C GLY A 350 -11.91 -11.72 21.09
N GLY A 351 -12.27 -10.78 20.22
CA GLY A 351 -11.39 -9.66 19.88
C GLY A 351 -11.25 -8.68 21.04
N GLY A 352 -10.08 -8.08 21.22
CA GLY A 352 -9.92 -7.02 22.22
C GLY A 352 -10.68 -5.75 21.81
N GLY A 353 -11.19 -5.01 22.79
CA GLY A 353 -11.73 -3.66 22.59
C GLY A 353 -10.60 -2.66 22.29
N GLY A 354 -10.91 -1.64 21.51
CA GLY A 354 -9.97 -0.56 21.21
C GLY A 354 -9.84 0.41 22.39
N ALA A 355 -8.67 1.02 22.55
CA ALA A 355 -8.49 2.07 23.54
C ALA A 355 -9.26 3.34 23.18
N GLY A 356 -9.70 4.10 24.17
CA GLY A 356 -10.18 5.46 23.97
C GLY A 356 -9.04 6.41 23.58
N GLY A 357 -9.36 7.49 22.88
CA GLY A 357 -8.40 8.52 22.50
C GLY A 357 -7.91 9.31 23.72
N GLY A 358 -6.69 9.84 23.65
CA GLY A 358 -6.15 10.75 24.69
C GLY A 358 -6.68 12.17 24.54
N GLY A 359 -6.76 12.94 25.64
CA GLY A 359 -7.39 14.26 25.61
C GLY A 359 -7.61 14.99 26.93
N VAL A 360 -8.60 15.90 26.97
CA VAL A 360 -8.99 16.63 28.19
C VAL A 360 -10.27 16.08 28.80
N GLY A 361 -11.22 15.70 27.95
CA GLY A 361 -12.43 14.94 28.23
C GLY A 361 -12.22 13.44 28.00
N PRO A 362 -13.16 12.61 28.46
CA PRO A 362 -12.99 11.17 28.50
C PRO A 362 -13.15 10.55 27.10
N GLY A 363 -12.19 9.72 26.68
CA GLY A 363 -12.38 8.73 25.63
C GLY A 363 -12.50 7.36 26.28
N ASN A 364 -13.65 6.70 26.22
CA ASN A 364 -13.82 5.40 26.87
C ASN A 364 -13.18 4.29 26.04
N GLY A 365 -12.65 3.27 26.72
CA GLY A 365 -12.23 2.05 26.05
C GLY A 365 -13.41 1.22 25.58
N GLY A 366 -13.26 0.54 24.45
CA GLY A 366 -14.25 -0.36 23.90
C GLY A 366 -14.34 -1.67 24.68
N SER A 367 -15.50 -2.32 24.64
CA SER A 367 -15.66 -3.64 25.26
C SER A 367 -14.90 -4.72 24.49
N GLY A 368 -14.37 -5.72 25.20
CA GLY A 368 -13.83 -6.93 24.61
C GLY A 368 -14.94 -7.85 24.10
N GLY A 369 -14.65 -8.58 23.02
CA GLY A 369 -15.55 -9.58 22.46
C GLY A 369 -15.58 -10.87 23.28
N ASN A 370 -16.68 -11.60 23.23
CA ASN A 370 -16.84 -12.87 23.94
C ASN A 370 -16.31 -14.03 23.11
N ALA A 371 -15.73 -15.02 23.79
CA ALA A 371 -15.63 -16.37 23.26
C ALA A 371 -16.96 -17.13 23.43
N GLN A 372 -17.15 -18.20 22.66
CA GLN A 372 -18.40 -18.97 22.66
C GLN A 372 -18.27 -20.28 23.46
N LEU A 373 -17.63 -21.32 22.90
CA LEU A 373 -17.52 -22.64 23.54
C LEU A 373 -16.13 -22.89 24.13
N VAL A 374 -15.09 -22.68 23.32
CA VAL A 374 -13.68 -22.82 23.71
C VAL A 374 -12.89 -21.60 23.23
N GLY A 375 -12.25 -20.91 24.16
CA GLY A 375 -11.37 -19.78 23.90
C GLY A 375 -11.54 -18.66 24.92
N ASN A 376 -10.61 -17.72 24.93
CA ASN A 376 -10.60 -16.63 25.89
C ASN A 376 -11.49 -15.47 25.41
N GLY A 377 -12.14 -14.77 26.34
CA GLY A 377 -12.74 -13.48 26.04
C GLY A 377 -11.66 -12.46 25.70
N GLY A 378 -11.98 -11.51 24.83
CA GLY A 378 -11.10 -10.40 24.50
C GLY A 378 -11.00 -9.41 25.66
N ASN A 379 -9.84 -8.78 25.83
CA ASN A 379 -9.68 -7.74 26.83
C ASN A 379 -10.49 -6.48 26.45
N GLY A 380 -11.02 -5.77 27.43
CA GLY A 380 -11.56 -4.44 27.21
C GLY A 380 -10.43 -3.44 26.91
N GLY A 381 -10.72 -2.42 26.11
CA GLY A 381 -9.78 -1.37 25.81
C GLY A 381 -9.58 -0.43 27.00
N ASP A 382 -8.40 0.16 27.10
CA ASP A 382 -8.12 1.17 28.12
C ASP A 382 -8.88 2.48 27.83
N GLY A 383 -9.19 3.21 28.90
CA GLY A 383 -9.66 4.57 28.82
C GLY A 383 -8.56 5.52 28.32
N GLY A 384 -8.98 6.61 27.71
CA GLY A 384 -8.14 7.69 27.23
C GLY A 384 -7.41 8.41 28.36
N ILE A 385 -6.10 8.61 28.18
CA ILE A 385 -5.26 9.34 29.13
C ILE A 385 -5.54 10.85 28.97
N GLY A 386 -5.99 11.51 30.04
CA GLY A 386 -6.40 12.91 29.99
C GLY A 386 -6.66 13.58 31.35
N ILE A 387 -7.04 14.87 31.34
CA ILE A 387 -7.41 15.60 32.58
C ILE A 387 -8.62 14.94 33.23
N VAL A 388 -9.62 14.57 32.43
CA VAL A 388 -10.69 13.65 32.80
C VAL A 388 -10.36 12.30 32.20
N HIS A 389 -10.21 11.29 33.05
CA HIS A 389 -9.87 9.93 32.64
C HIS A 389 -11.05 9.29 31.92
N GLY A 390 -10.78 8.66 30.78
CA GLY A 390 -11.73 7.76 30.15
C GLY A 390 -11.97 6.53 30.99
N HIS A 391 -13.15 5.93 30.91
CA HIS A 391 -13.39 4.64 31.55
C HIS A 391 -12.86 3.50 30.69
N GLY A 392 -12.14 2.57 31.30
CA GLY A 392 -11.78 1.32 30.64
C GLY A 392 -13.01 0.50 30.27
N GLY A 393 -12.97 -0.15 29.11
CA GLY A 393 -14.02 -1.02 28.63
C GLY A 393 -14.07 -2.34 29.41
N PRO A 394 -15.24 -2.99 29.53
CA PRO A 394 -15.32 -4.30 30.14
C PRO A 394 -14.63 -5.36 29.25
N GLY A 395 -13.98 -6.35 29.88
CA GLY A 395 -13.49 -7.54 29.20
C GLY A 395 -14.64 -8.47 28.77
N GLY A 396 -14.42 -9.20 27.69
CA GLY A 396 -15.38 -10.17 27.16
C GLY A 396 -15.39 -11.47 27.95
N THR A 397 -16.45 -12.26 27.81
CA THR A 397 -16.57 -13.54 28.51
C THR A 397 -15.71 -14.63 27.87
N GLY A 398 -15.09 -15.49 28.69
CA GLY A 398 -14.45 -16.72 28.22
C GLY A 398 -15.47 -17.76 27.74
N GLY A 399 -14.99 -18.77 27.01
CA GLY A 399 -15.82 -19.84 26.46
C GLY A 399 -16.52 -20.67 27.54
N LEU A 400 -17.73 -21.14 27.24
CA LEU A 400 -18.59 -21.87 28.17
C LEU A 400 -17.92 -23.12 28.77
N LEU A 401 -17.08 -23.81 28.00
CA LEU A 401 -16.40 -25.04 28.42
C LEU A 401 -14.97 -24.79 28.89
N PHE A 402 -14.19 -24.02 28.11
CA PHE A 402 -12.83 -23.63 28.46
C PHE A 402 -12.52 -22.21 27.98
N GLY A 403 -11.89 -21.40 28.82
CA GLY A 403 -11.43 -20.07 28.47
C GLY A 403 -11.47 -19.09 29.65
N ALA A 404 -10.50 -18.18 29.69
CA ALA A 404 -10.51 -17.08 30.65
C ALA A 404 -11.41 -15.94 30.17
N HIS A 405 -12.02 -15.22 31.12
CA HIS A 405 -12.60 -13.91 30.84
C HIS A 405 -11.48 -12.93 30.47
N GLY A 406 -11.77 -12.02 29.54
CA GLY A 406 -10.90 -10.91 29.23
C GLY A 406 -10.79 -9.97 30.43
N THR A 407 -9.64 -9.30 30.56
CA THR A 407 -9.46 -8.27 31.58
C THR A 407 -10.24 -7.02 31.20
N ASN A 408 -10.80 -6.32 32.18
CA ASN A 408 -11.30 -4.96 31.96
C ASN A 408 -10.13 -4.04 31.62
N GLY A 409 -10.39 -3.04 30.79
CA GLY A 409 -9.45 -1.97 30.54
C GLY A 409 -9.21 -1.13 31.79
N THR A 410 -8.04 -0.52 31.82
CA THR A 410 -7.66 0.46 32.83
C THR A 410 -8.31 1.80 32.54
N SER A 411 -8.49 2.64 33.57
CA SER A 411 -8.96 4.03 33.45
C SER A 411 -7.82 4.98 33.76
#